data_AF-A0A416GD70-F1
#
_entry.id   AF-A0A416GD70-F1
#
_cell.length_a   1.000
_cell.length_b   1.000
_cell.length_c   1.000
_cell.angle_alpha   90.00
_cell.angle_beta   90.00
_cell.angle_gamma   90.00
#
_symmetry.space_group_name_H-M   'P 1'
#
loop_
_entity.id
_entity.type
_entity.pdbx_description
1 polymer ?
#
loop_
_entity_poly.entity_id
_entity_poly.type
_entity_poly.pdbx_seq_one_letter_code
_entity_poly.pdbx_strand_id
1 'polypeptide(L)'
;MYKVGVIMREEDIIRRKFGNKEPFTVPENYFADFAERLMNELPEKNAPVVHTPTAKVRHLRYWLATAAVLCSVAVTGAWIYLKQASASKTPVASVAVEREINVSSETESLYMEDMLDYALVDNSEIAMYLTGSN
;
A
#
# COMPACT_ATOMS: atom_id res chain seq x y z
N MET A 1 5.90 55.33 -47.49
CA MET A 1 4.69 54.59 -47.91
C MET A 1 4.64 53.31 -47.07
N TYR A 2 4.01 53.35 -45.89
CA TYR A 2 3.99 52.21 -44.97
C TYR A 2 2.67 51.45 -45.13
N LYS A 3 2.77 50.16 -45.41
CA LYS A 3 1.63 49.25 -45.57
C LYS A 3 1.12 48.92 -44.17
N VAL A 4 -0.01 49.52 -43.78
CA VAL A 4 -0.69 49.20 -42.53
C VAL A 4 -1.15 47.74 -42.64
N GLY A 5 -0.45 46.85 -41.94
CA GLY A 5 -0.85 45.47 -41.80
C GLY A 5 -2.11 45.41 -40.96
N VAL A 6 -3.20 44.91 -41.54
CA VAL A 6 -4.46 44.70 -40.84
C VAL A 6 -4.23 43.67 -39.74
N ILE A 7 -4.31 44.09 -38.47
CA ILE A 7 -4.34 43.19 -37.32
C ILE A 7 -5.72 42.52 -37.33
N MET A 8 -5.79 41.25 -37.77
CA MET A 8 -7.02 40.46 -37.68
C MET A 8 -7.19 39.97 -36.25
N ARG A 9 -8.34 40.25 -35.64
CA ARG A 9 -8.69 39.69 -34.32
C ARG A 9 -9.09 38.23 -34.48
N GLU A 10 -8.90 37.43 -33.44
CA GLU A 10 -9.24 35.99 -33.46
C GLU A 10 -10.72 35.77 -33.82
N GLU A 11 -11.59 36.65 -33.33
CA GLU A 11 -13.02 36.69 -33.68
C GLU A 11 -13.24 36.80 -35.19
N ASP A 12 -12.45 37.61 -35.89
CA ASP A 12 -12.53 37.81 -37.34
C ASP A 12 -12.06 36.56 -38.10
N ILE A 13 -11.05 35.85 -37.55
CA ILE A 13 -10.54 34.59 -38.10
C ILE A 13 -11.58 33.49 -37.97
N ILE A 14 -12.21 33.37 -36.80
CA ILE A 14 -13.25 32.38 -36.52
C ILE A 14 -14.47 32.64 -37.40
N ARG A 15 -14.94 33.89 -37.48
CA ARG A 15 -16.08 34.29 -38.34
C ARG A 15 -15.81 34.04 -39.82
N ARG A 16 -14.59 34.30 -40.31
CA ARG A 16 -14.22 34.03 -41.71
C ARG A 16 -14.12 32.54 -42.02
N LYS A 17 -13.60 31.73 -41.09
CA LYS A 17 -13.40 30.29 -41.31
C LYS A 17 -14.66 29.46 -41.11
N PHE A 18 -15.44 29.74 -40.06
CA PHE A 18 -16.55 28.91 -39.62
C PHE A 18 -17.93 29.59 -39.81
N GLY A 19 -17.96 30.86 -40.19
CA GLY A 19 -19.20 31.63 -40.34
C GLY A 19 -19.81 32.03 -39.00
N ASN A 20 -21.11 32.36 -39.01
CA ASN A 20 -21.90 32.68 -37.82
C ASN A 20 -22.79 31.51 -37.36
N LYS A 21 -22.41 30.28 -37.74
CA LYS A 21 -23.14 29.08 -37.29
C LYS A 21 -22.63 28.74 -35.90
N GLU A 22 -23.54 28.43 -34.98
CA GLU A 22 -23.19 27.94 -33.64
C GLU A 22 -22.38 26.64 -33.79
N PRO A 23 -21.08 26.65 -33.50
CA PRO A 23 -20.23 25.48 -33.72
C PRO A 23 -20.35 24.46 -32.58
N PHE A 24 -20.97 24.85 -31.46
CA PHE A 24 -21.10 24.06 -30.24
C PHE A 24 -22.57 23.76 -29.97
N THR A 25 -23.15 22.88 -30.77
CA THR A 25 -24.49 22.34 -30.51
C THR A 25 -24.35 20.91 -30.04
N VAL A 26 -25.00 20.58 -28.92
CA VAL A 26 -25.11 19.19 -28.48
C VAL A 26 -26.19 18.47 -29.28
N PRO A 27 -26.05 17.16 -29.51
CA PRO A 27 -27.13 16.37 -30.09
C PRO A 27 -28.42 16.52 -29.27
N GLU A 28 -29.57 16.44 -29.95
CA GLU A 28 -30.86 16.43 -29.26
C GLU A 28 -30.91 15.29 -28.22
N ASN A 29 -31.47 15.57 -27.05
CA ASN A 29 -31.58 14.66 -25.91
C ASN A 29 -30.25 14.14 -25.30
N TYR A 30 -29.09 14.68 -25.67
CA TYR A 30 -27.80 14.27 -25.08
C TYR A 30 -27.80 14.35 -23.54
N PHE A 31 -28.27 15.47 -22.98
CA PHE A 31 -28.36 15.66 -21.53
C PHE A 31 -29.62 15.06 -20.92
N ALA A 32 -30.69 14.86 -21.71
CA ALA A 32 -31.94 14.29 -21.22
C ALA A 32 -31.76 12.81 -20.83
N ASP A 33 -31.06 12.04 -21.67
CA ASP A 33 -30.87 10.60 -21.47
C ASP A 33 -29.59 10.27 -20.69
N PHE A 34 -28.76 11.27 -20.36
CA PHE A 34 -27.45 11.06 -19.74
C PHE A 34 -27.53 10.31 -18.41
N ALA A 35 -28.45 10.72 -17.54
CA ALA A 35 -28.61 10.10 -16.23
C ALA A 35 -29.08 8.63 -16.35
N GLU A 36 -29.96 8.33 -17.31
CA GLU A 36 -30.43 6.96 -17.56
C GLU A 36 -29.31 6.07 -18.09
N ARG A 37 -28.51 6.57 -19.04
CA ARG A 37 -27.33 5.86 -19.55
C ARG A 37 -26.31 5.60 -18.44
N LEU A 38 -26.04 6.60 -17.61
CA LEU A 38 -25.13 6.47 -16.48
C LEU A 38 -25.60 5.39 -15.51
N MET A 39 -26.89 5.39 -15.14
CA MET A 39 -27.48 4.40 -14.24
C MET A 39 -27.51 2.98 -14.81
N ASN A 40 -27.63 2.85 -16.13
CA ASN A 40 -27.56 1.56 -16.81
C ASN A 40 -26.12 1.04 -16.97
N GLU A 41 -25.13 1.93 -17.11
CA GLU A 41 -23.71 1.56 -17.16
C GLU A 41 -23.09 1.32 -15.77
N LEU A 42 -23.73 1.85 -14.72
CA LEU A 42 -23.33 1.59 -13.34
C LEU A 42 -23.45 0.07 -13.08
N PRO A 43 -22.37 -0.58 -12.62
CA PRO A 43 -22.44 -1.99 -12.25
C PRO A 43 -23.56 -2.17 -11.23
N GLU A 44 -24.36 -3.24 -11.35
CA GLU A 44 -25.37 -3.56 -10.35
C GLU A 44 -24.74 -3.43 -8.96
N LYS A 45 -25.39 -2.67 -8.08
CA LYS A 45 -24.95 -2.35 -6.73
C LYS A 45 -24.95 -3.58 -5.81
N ASN A 46 -24.61 -4.74 -6.33
CA ASN A 46 -24.14 -5.89 -5.59
C ASN A 46 -22.74 -5.54 -5.09
N ALA A 47 -22.71 -4.76 -4.01
CA ALA A 47 -21.51 -4.62 -3.19
C ALA A 47 -20.90 -6.03 -3.06
N PRO A 48 -19.58 -6.19 -3.27
CA PRO A 48 -18.95 -7.48 -3.09
C PRO A 48 -19.35 -7.96 -1.70
N VAL A 49 -20.06 -9.08 -1.64
CA VAL A 49 -20.42 -9.71 -0.38
C VAL A 49 -19.09 -10.07 0.26
N VAL A 50 -18.60 -9.20 1.15
CA VAL A 50 -17.40 -9.47 1.92
C VAL A 50 -17.74 -10.73 2.70
N HIS A 51 -17.23 -11.86 2.22
CA HIS A 51 -17.40 -13.15 2.87
C HIS A 51 -16.67 -13.08 4.20
N THR A 52 -17.38 -12.65 5.24
CA THR A 52 -16.87 -12.71 6.60
C THR A 52 -16.59 -14.19 6.90
N PRO A 53 -15.37 -14.54 7.35
CA PRO A 53 -15.04 -15.92 7.62
C PRO A 53 -16.02 -16.45 8.67
N THR A 54 -16.71 -17.55 8.32
CA THR A 54 -17.72 -18.16 9.19
C THR A 54 -17.11 -18.49 10.56
N ALA A 55 -17.91 -18.39 11.63
CA ALA A 55 -17.44 -18.56 13.01
C ALA A 55 -16.62 -19.86 13.25
N LYS A 56 -16.93 -20.93 12.49
CA LYS A 56 -16.21 -22.21 12.55
C LYS A 56 -14.73 -22.10 12.16
N VAL A 57 -14.40 -21.27 11.15
CA VAL A 57 -13.02 -21.05 10.69
C VAL A 57 -12.20 -20.31 11.76
N ARG A 58 -12.85 -19.39 12.50
CA ARG A 58 -12.22 -18.68 13.61
C ARG A 58 -11.84 -19.61 14.76
N HIS A 59 -12.75 -20.52 15.15
CA HIS A 59 -12.44 -21.51 16.19
C HIS A 59 -11.28 -22.42 15.78
N LEU A 60 -11.24 -22.89 14.53
CA LEU A 60 -10.16 -23.74 14.03
C LEU A 60 -8.79 -23.04 14.10
N ARG A 61 -8.72 -21.74 13.76
CA ARG A 61 -7.49 -20.95 13.87
C ARG A 61 -6.97 -20.87 15.31
N TYR A 62 -7.86 -20.72 16.30
CA TYR A 62 -7.47 -20.71 17.70
C TYR A 62 -6.96 -22.07 18.19
N TRP A 63 -7.61 -23.17 17.80
CA TRP A 63 -7.13 -24.53 18.13
C TRP A 63 -5.77 -24.84 17.50
N LEU A 64 -5.54 -24.38 16.27
CA LEU A 64 -4.25 -24.55 15.60
C LEU A 64 -3.14 -23.75 16.30
N ALA A 65 -3.45 -22.52 16.74
CA ALA A 65 -2.52 -21.67 17.48
C ALA A 65 -2.16 -22.28 18.86
N THR A 66 -3.14 -22.78 19.61
CA THR A 66 -2.86 -23.41 20.92
C THR A 66 -2.05 -24.70 20.76
N ALA A 67 -2.35 -25.52 19.74
CA ALA A 67 -1.55 -26.71 19.42
C ALA A 67 -0.09 -26.36 19.08
N ALA A 68 0.15 -25.31 18.27
CA ALA A 68 1.50 -24.88 17.91
C ALA A 68 2.32 -24.45 19.14
N VAL A 69 1.71 -23.70 20.07
CA VAL A 69 2.37 -23.27 21.31
C VAL A 69 2.73 -24.48 22.17
N LEU A 70 1.80 -25.41 22.39
CA LEU A 70 2.06 -26.61 23.20
C LEU A 70 3.16 -27.48 22.59
N CYS A 71 3.14 -27.69 21.28
CA CYS A 71 4.20 -28.43 20.59
C CYS A 71 5.57 -27.73 20.73
N SER A 72 5.62 -26.39 20.59
CA SER A 72 6.87 -25.64 20.73
C SER A 72 7.48 -25.75 22.14
N VAL A 73 6.64 -25.67 23.17
CA VAL A 73 7.06 -25.82 24.57
C VAL A 73 7.52 -27.24 24.85
N ALA A 74 6.78 -28.25 24.37
CA ALA A 74 7.14 -29.65 24.57
C ALA A 74 8.46 -30.01 23.88
N VAL A 75 8.67 -29.55 22.63
CA VAL A 75 9.92 -29.80 21.89
C VAL A 75 11.11 -29.11 22.57
N THR A 76 10.93 -27.85 22.98
CA THR A 76 11.99 -27.11 23.68
C THR A 76 12.31 -27.75 25.03
N GLY A 77 11.30 -28.14 25.79
CA GLY A 77 11.45 -28.83 27.07
C GLY A 77 12.15 -30.19 26.93
N ALA A 78 11.75 -31.00 25.94
CA ALA A 78 12.40 -32.28 25.65
C ALA A 78 13.86 -32.09 25.23
N TRP A 79 14.16 -31.06 24.43
CA TRP A 79 15.54 -30.77 24.01
C TRP A 79 16.43 -30.36 25.18
N ILE A 80 15.92 -29.52 26.09
CA ILE A 80 16.65 -29.13 27.31
C ILE A 80 16.85 -30.33 28.23
N TYR A 81 15.82 -31.16 28.42
CA TYR A 81 15.91 -32.36 29.26
C TYR A 81 16.95 -33.36 28.72
N LEU A 82 16.97 -33.59 27.41
CA LEU A 82 17.98 -34.43 26.77
C LEU A 82 19.39 -33.85 26.92
N LYS A 83 19.58 -32.54 26.72
CA LYS A 83 20.89 -31.89 26.96
C LYS A 83 21.36 -32.06 28.41
N GLN A 84 20.47 -31.90 29.38
CA GLN A 84 20.79 -32.06 30.79
C GLN A 84 21.10 -33.52 31.15
N ALA A 85 20.36 -34.47 30.58
CA ALA A 85 20.62 -35.90 30.73
C ALA A 85 21.93 -36.34 30.04
N SER A 86 22.34 -35.68 28.94
CA SER A 86 23.63 -35.91 28.29
C SER A 86 24.79 -35.22 29.02
N ALA A 87 24.57 -34.04 29.63
CA ALA A 87 25.57 -33.30 30.38
C ALA A 87 25.98 -33.98 31.71
N SER A 88 25.15 -34.88 32.26
CA SER A 88 25.54 -35.68 33.43
C SER A 88 26.54 -36.80 33.11
N LYS A 89 26.82 -37.07 31.82
CA LYS A 89 27.74 -38.15 31.39
C LYS A 89 29.10 -37.68 30.87
N THR A 90 29.40 -36.39 30.79
CA THR A 90 30.72 -35.90 30.36
C THR A 90 31.05 -34.54 30.98
N PRO A 91 32.20 -34.39 31.68
CA PRO A 91 32.55 -33.12 32.29
C PRO A 91 33.20 -32.17 31.26
N VAL A 92 32.79 -30.91 31.34
CA VAL A 92 33.44 -29.65 30.90
C VAL A 92 34.05 -29.52 29.49
N ALA A 93 33.41 -28.69 28.66
CA ALA A 93 34.12 -27.65 27.91
C ALA A 93 33.16 -26.47 27.64
N SER A 94 33.71 -25.27 27.80
CA SER A 94 33.08 -23.97 27.93
C SER A 94 32.30 -23.47 26.71
N VAL A 95 31.23 -22.75 27.03
CA VAL A 95 30.66 -21.56 26.37
C VAL A 95 31.52 -20.95 25.26
N ALA A 96 30.95 -20.89 24.06
CA ALA A 96 31.05 -19.74 23.17
C ALA A 96 29.72 -19.66 22.40
N VAL A 97 28.76 -18.92 22.97
CA VAL A 97 27.60 -18.43 22.21
C VAL A 97 28.06 -17.12 21.57
N GLU A 98 28.68 -17.22 20.40
CA GLU A 98 28.65 -16.10 19.46
C GLU A 98 27.32 -16.19 18.72
N ARG A 99 26.35 -15.42 19.21
CA ARG A 99 25.14 -15.12 18.45
C ARG A 99 25.47 -13.91 17.59
N GLU A 100 26.13 -14.14 16.46
CA GLU A 100 26.10 -13.19 15.34
C GLU A 100 24.65 -13.11 14.87
N ILE A 101 23.93 -12.08 15.33
CA ILE A 101 22.69 -11.67 14.66
C ILE A 101 23.16 -10.95 13.40
N ASN A 102 23.19 -11.67 12.29
CA ASN A 102 23.31 -11.08 10.96
C ASN A 102 22.02 -10.29 10.70
N VAL A 103 21.91 -9.09 11.29
CA VAL A 103 20.88 -8.11 10.95
C VAL A 103 21.21 -7.65 9.55
N SER A 104 20.55 -8.26 8.55
CA SER A 104 20.68 -7.80 7.18
C SER A 104 20.15 -6.37 7.11
N SER A 105 20.87 -5.50 6.39
CA SER A 105 20.52 -4.10 6.15
C SER A 105 19.06 -3.89 5.71
N GLU A 106 18.46 -4.88 5.04
CA GLU A 106 17.06 -4.86 4.59
C GLU A 106 16.04 -4.89 5.74
N THR A 107 16.39 -5.52 6.87
CA THR A 107 15.50 -5.58 8.04
C THR A 107 15.48 -4.25 8.80
N GLU A 108 16.62 -3.55 8.86
CA GLU A 108 16.73 -2.24 9.51
C GLU A 108 15.94 -1.15 8.78
N SER A 109 15.97 -1.15 7.44
CA SER A 109 15.19 -0.19 6.63
C SER A 109 13.67 -0.36 6.80
N LEU A 110 13.19 -1.59 6.95
CA LEU A 110 11.76 -1.87 7.16
C LEU A 110 11.25 -1.35 8.52
N TYR A 111 12.05 -1.47 9.59
CA TYR A 111 11.69 -0.90 10.89
C TYR A 111 11.76 0.63 10.90
N MET A 112 12.65 1.22 10.10
CA MET A 112 12.81 2.67 10.00
C MET A 112 11.60 3.31 9.31
N GLU A 113 11.13 2.74 8.19
CA GLU A 113 9.94 3.23 7.46
C GLU A 113 8.68 3.23 8.33
N ASP A 114 8.39 2.15 9.05
CA ASP A 114 7.24 2.10 9.97
C ASP A 114 7.35 3.20 11.05
N MET A 115 8.55 3.46 11.56
CA MET A 115 8.79 4.49 12.57
C MET A 115 8.58 5.91 12.00
N LEU A 116 8.93 6.14 10.73
CA LEU A 116 8.68 7.41 10.03
C LEU A 116 7.19 7.66 9.85
N ASP A 117 6.41 6.63 9.47
CA ASP A 117 4.96 6.71 9.34
C ASP A 117 4.26 7.02 10.68
N TYR A 118 4.69 6.40 11.78
CA TYR A 118 4.16 6.71 13.12
C TYR A 118 4.50 8.12 13.59
N ALA A 119 5.65 8.64 13.19
CA ALA A 119 6.07 9.99 13.51
C ALA A 119 5.45 11.05 12.58
N LEU A 120 4.68 10.64 11.54
CA LEU A 120 4.14 11.51 10.50
C LEU A 120 5.21 12.43 9.89
N VAL A 121 6.41 11.87 9.66
CA VAL A 121 7.55 12.62 9.12
C VAL A 121 7.33 12.87 7.63
N ASP A 122 7.30 14.14 7.22
CA ASP A 122 7.14 14.51 5.82
C ASP A 122 8.46 14.35 5.04
N ASN A 123 8.35 14.08 3.74
CA ASN A 123 9.53 13.95 2.85
C ASN A 123 10.46 15.18 2.84
N SER A 124 9.92 16.38 3.12
CA SER A 124 10.71 17.61 3.25
C SER A 124 11.58 17.61 4.51
N GLU A 125 11.08 17.04 5.60
CA GLU A 125 11.80 16.90 6.87
C GLU A 125 12.92 15.87 6.75
N ILE A 126 12.65 14.74 6.07
CA ILE A 126 13.68 13.74 5.72
C ILE A 126 14.79 14.39 4.88
N ALA A 127 14.43 15.19 3.87
CA ALA A 127 15.39 15.88 3.02
C ALA A 127 16.25 16.90 3.79
N MET A 128 15.66 17.61 4.75
CA MET A 128 16.39 18.54 5.62
C MET A 128 17.43 17.80 6.47
N TYR A 129 17.07 16.65 7.03
CA TYR A 129 17.99 15.81 7.81
C TYR A 129 19.13 15.24 6.96
N LEU A 130 18.83 14.80 5.74
CA LEU A 130 19.83 14.28 4.79
C LEU A 130 20.76 15.36 4.23
N THR A 131 20.29 16.60 4.10
CA THR A 131 21.07 17.71 3.53
C THR A 131 21.90 18.46 4.58
N GLY A 132 21.80 18.10 5.86
CA GLY A 132 22.68 18.58 6.94
C GLY A 132 22.65 20.09 7.17
N SER A 133 21.65 20.79 6.62
CA SER A 133 21.42 22.21 6.88
C SER A 133 20.57 22.33 8.15
N ASN A 134 21.24 22.60 9.26
CA ASN A 134 20.61 22.90 10.55
C ASN A 134 20.03 24.33 10.56
#